data_AF-A0A1J3CGW6-F1
#
_entry.id   AF-A0A1J3CGW6-F1
#
_cell.length_a   1.000
_cell.length_b   1.000
_cell.length_c   1.000
_cell.angle_alpha   90.00
_cell.angle_beta   90.00
_cell.angle_gamma   90.00
#
_symmetry.space_group_name_H-M   'P 1'
#
loop_
_entity.id
_entity.type
_entity.pdbx_description
1 polymer ?
#
loop_
_entity_poly.entity_id
_entity_poly.type
_entity_poly.pdbx_seq_one_letter_code
_entity_poly.pdbx_strand_id
1 'polypeptide(L)'
;TGRSGPNVEDHPFVVRGRKGAFVGESIADGGLFLAVDMPGVSNGDDVEILANEFEVRFKAEIKNVGEHDESGRLYLGSVDASDSSSTPDILSHSITAAVNFGILKILIKPRPNTNTNKE
;
A
#
# COMPACT_ATOMS: atom_id res chain seq x y z
N THR A 1 -5.14 7.12 -24.53
CA THR A 1 -5.60 8.24 -23.67
C THR A 1 -5.85 7.70 -22.27
N GLY A 2 -4.86 7.80 -21.38
CA GLY A 2 -5.01 7.37 -19.99
C GLY A 2 -5.69 8.46 -19.17
N ARG A 3 -6.84 8.16 -18.56
CA ARG A 3 -7.47 9.04 -17.57
C ARG A 3 -6.86 8.73 -16.21
N SER A 4 -6.32 9.74 -15.53
CA SER A 4 -6.07 9.67 -14.09
C SER A 4 -7.30 10.20 -13.35
N GLY A 5 -7.79 9.43 -12.37
CA GLY A 5 -8.98 9.74 -11.59
C GLY A 5 -9.45 8.53 -10.78
N PRO A 6 -10.42 8.70 -9.87
CA PRO A 6 -10.90 7.64 -8.97
C PRO A 6 -11.49 6.42 -9.70
N ASN A 7 -11.85 6.59 -10.97
CA ASN A 7 -12.28 5.51 -11.87
C ASN A 7 -11.20 5.31 -12.95
N VAL A 8 -10.19 4.52 -12.62
CA VAL A 8 -9.24 3.99 -13.60
C VAL A 8 -9.96 2.90 -14.39
N GLU A 9 -9.99 3.03 -15.72
CA GLU A 9 -10.55 1.97 -16.57
C GLU A 9 -9.72 0.69 -16.42
N ASP A 10 -10.41 -0.44 -16.30
CA ASP A 10 -9.79 -1.76 -16.29
C ASP A 10 -8.88 -1.92 -17.51
N HIS A 11 -7.65 -2.38 -17.29
CA HIS A 11 -6.74 -2.63 -18.40
C HIS A 11 -7.28 -3.77 -19.28
N PRO A 12 -7.55 -3.55 -20.58
CA PRO A 12 -8.34 -4.47 -21.42
C PRO A 12 -7.68 -5.84 -21.64
N PHE A 13 -6.38 -5.95 -21.37
CA PHE A 13 -5.61 -7.19 -21.51
C PHE A 13 -5.42 -7.96 -20.19
N VAL A 14 -5.86 -7.42 -19.05
CA VAL A 14 -5.80 -8.12 -17.76
C VAL A 14 -7.03 -9.02 -17.63
N VAL A 15 -6.87 -10.27 -18.07
CA VAL A 15 -7.95 -11.28 -18.08
C VAL A 15 -8.08 -12.02 -16.74
N ARG A 16 -7.08 -11.93 -15.86
CA ARG A 16 -7.05 -12.50 -14.51
C ARG A 16 -6.19 -11.63 -13.58
N GLY A 17 -6.52 -11.63 -12.30
CA GLY A 17 -5.82 -10.86 -11.27
C GLY A 17 -6.45 -9.49 -11.03
N ARG A 18 -5.75 -8.66 -10.25
CA ARG A 18 -6.19 -7.28 -9.96
C ARG A 18 -6.07 -6.45 -11.22
N LYS A 19 -7.11 -5.65 -11.49
CA LYS A 19 -7.19 -4.83 -12.71
C LYS A 19 -6.76 -3.38 -12.51
N GLY A 20 -6.87 -2.88 -11.27
CA GLY A 20 -6.44 -1.53 -10.90
C GLY A 20 -5.01 -1.50 -10.39
N ALA A 21 -4.32 -0.38 -10.64
CA ALA A 21 -2.97 -0.11 -10.14
C ALA A 21 -2.93 0.17 -8.63
N PHE A 22 -4.09 0.45 -8.02
CA PHE A 22 -4.28 0.63 -6.60
C PHE A 22 -5.52 -0.15 -6.17
N VAL A 23 -5.39 -0.96 -5.12
CA VAL A 23 -6.48 -1.72 -4.51
C VAL A 23 -6.42 -1.54 -3.00
N GLY A 24 -7.53 -1.13 -2.41
CA GLY A 24 -7.73 -1.08 -0.96
C GLY A 24 -8.92 -1.96 -0.58
N GLU A 25 -8.72 -2.89 0.34
CA GLU A 25 -9.73 -3.84 0.78
C GLU A 25 -9.74 -3.90 2.31
N SER A 26 -10.91 -3.75 2.93
CA SER A 26 -11.06 -4.12 4.33
C SER A 26 -10.90 -5.62 4.48
N ILE A 27 -10.17 -6.03 5.51
CA ILE A 27 -10.00 -7.44 5.87
C ILE A 27 -10.75 -7.73 7.16
N ALA A 28 -10.89 -9.01 7.49
CA ALA A 28 -11.48 -9.43 8.75
C ALA A 28 -10.82 -8.73 9.95
N ASP A 29 -11.59 -8.60 11.03
CA ASP A 29 -11.14 -8.00 12.31
C ASP A 29 -10.80 -6.50 12.22
N GLY A 30 -11.32 -5.78 11.22
CA GLY A 30 -11.16 -4.33 11.10
C GLY A 30 -9.79 -3.88 10.58
N GLY A 31 -9.03 -4.79 9.96
CA GLY A 31 -7.79 -4.43 9.27
C GLY A 31 -8.03 -3.88 7.86
N LEU A 32 -6.98 -3.32 7.28
CA LEU A 32 -6.94 -2.82 5.91
C LEU A 32 -5.78 -3.45 5.16
N PHE A 33 -6.05 -3.95 3.96
CA PHE A 33 -5.04 -4.39 3.00
C PHE A 33 -4.99 -3.43 1.83
N LEU A 34 -3.77 -3.02 1.46
CA LEU A 34 -3.51 -2.17 0.32
C LEU A 34 -2.52 -2.85 -0.61
N ALA A 35 -2.76 -2.70 -1.91
CA ALA A 35 -1.80 -3.09 -2.92
C ALA A 35 -1.65 -2.02 -3.98
N VAL A 36 -0.40 -1.72 -4.30
CA VAL A 36 -0.03 -0.67 -5.24
C VAL A 36 0.95 -1.24 -6.25
N ASP A 37 0.66 -1.06 -7.53
CA ASP A 37 1.56 -1.44 -8.61
C ASP A 37 2.69 -0.41 -8.71
N MET A 38 3.91 -0.87 -8.44
CA MET A 38 5.16 -0.11 -8.47
C MET A 38 6.17 -0.82 -9.39
N PRO A 39 5.93 -0.81 -10.72
CA PRO A 39 6.69 -1.63 -11.65
C PRO A 39 8.18 -1.27 -11.65
N GLY A 40 9.01 -2.29 -11.46
CA GLY A 40 10.46 -2.15 -11.34
C GLY A 40 10.96 -2.12 -9.89
N VAL A 41 10.08 -1.87 -8.91
CA VAL A 41 10.46 -1.92 -7.49
C VAL A 41 10.60 -3.39 -7.07
N SER A 42 11.73 -3.66 -6.43
CA SER A 42 12.11 -4.95 -5.87
C SER A 42 12.34 -4.84 -4.37
N ASN A 43 12.48 -5.98 -3.69
CA ASN A 43 12.67 -5.99 -2.24
C ASN A 43 14.05 -5.45 -1.78
N GLY A 44 14.96 -5.16 -2.71
CA GLY A 44 16.26 -4.53 -2.44
C GLY A 44 16.30 -3.02 -2.70
N ASP A 45 15.21 -2.44 -3.21
CA ASP A 45 15.12 -0.99 -3.46
C ASP A 45 14.71 -0.23 -2.19
N ASP A 46 14.95 1.09 -2.20
CA ASP A 46 14.62 1.96 -1.08
C ASP A 46 13.10 2.19 -1.04
N VAL A 47 12.41 1.42 -0.19
CA VAL A 47 10.98 1.54 0.08
C VAL A 47 10.77 2.02 1.50
N GLU A 48 10.14 3.18 1.64
CA GLU A 48 9.84 3.81 2.93
C GLU A 48 8.33 3.80 3.15
N ILE A 49 7.91 3.38 4.35
CA ILE A 49 6.53 3.46 4.82
C ILE A 49 6.51 4.34 6.07
N LEU A 50 5.76 5.43 6.00
CA LEU A 50 5.58 6.37 7.10
C LEU A 50 4.12 6.41 7.49
N ALA A 51 3.84 6.28 8.78
CA ALA A 51 2.48 6.34 9.30
C ALA A 51 2.36 7.49 10.31
N ASN A 52 1.27 8.24 10.22
CA ASN A 52 0.80 9.13 11.27
C ASN A 52 -0.57 8.65 11.75
N GLU A 53 -1.24 9.42 12.61
CA GLU A 53 -2.51 9.04 13.24
C GLU A 53 -3.62 8.69 12.22
N PHE A 54 -3.58 9.31 11.03
CA PHE A 54 -4.67 9.29 10.05
C PHE A 54 -4.25 8.84 8.66
N GLU A 55 -2.96 8.74 8.38
CA GLU A 55 -2.46 8.52 7.03
C GLU A 55 -1.27 7.57 7.02
N VAL A 56 -1.26 6.67 6.04
CA VAL A 56 -0.08 5.90 5.65
C VAL A 56 0.47 6.43 4.35
N ARG A 57 1.70 6.91 4.37
CA ARG A 57 2.47 7.34 3.20
C ARG A 57 3.47 6.27 2.81
N PHE A 58 3.69 6.10 1.51
CA PHE A 58 4.72 5.23 0.98
C PHE A 58 5.53 5.95 -0.10
N LYS A 59 6.83 5.71 -0.08
CA LYS A 59 7.79 6.17 -1.08
C LYS A 59 8.58 4.96 -1.57
N ALA A 60 8.79 4.85 -2.88
CA ALA A 60 9.72 3.89 -3.45
C ALA A 60 10.60 4.59 -4.48
N GLU A 61 11.90 4.44 -4.37
CA GLU A 61 12.88 5.04 -5.29
C GLU A 61 13.74 3.94 -5.92
N ILE A 62 13.62 3.79 -7.23
CA ILE A 62 14.47 2.91 -8.03
C ILE A 62 15.64 3.74 -8.50
N LYS A 63 16.79 3.58 -7.85
CA LYS A 63 18.03 4.31 -8.20
C LYS A 63 18.79 3.67 -9.36
N ASN A 64 18.55 2.39 -9.62
CA ASN A 64 19.25 1.66 -10.67
C ASN A 64 18.63 1.91 -12.04
N VAL A 65 19.46 2.50 -12.89
CA VAL A 65 19.29 2.64 -14.33
C VAL A 65 19.63 1.29 -14.95
N GLY A 66 18.63 0.57 -15.45
CA GLY A 66 18.87 -0.66 -16.21
C GLY A 66 19.56 -0.33 -17.54
N GLU A 67 20.11 -1.34 -18.25
CA GLU A 67 20.73 -1.16 -19.57
C GLU A 67 19.82 -0.42 -20.58
N HIS A 68 18.50 -0.44 -20.34
CA HIS A 68 17.49 0.20 -21.18
C HIS A 68 16.58 1.19 -20.42
N ASP A 69 16.87 1.51 -19.17
CA ASP A 69 16.06 2.44 -18.38
C ASP A 69 16.94 3.60 -17.90
N GLU A 70 17.04 4.66 -18.70
CA GLU A 70 17.97 5.79 -18.50
C GLU A 70 17.65 6.67 -17.28
N SER A 71 16.55 6.42 -16.56
CA SER A 71 16.10 7.26 -15.45
C SER A 71 15.58 6.44 -14.29
N GLY A 72 16.00 6.81 -13.07
CA GLY A 72 15.40 6.27 -11.87
C GLY A 72 13.91 6.60 -11.78
N ARG A 73 13.14 5.78 -11.06
CA ARG A 73 11.71 6.02 -10.86
C ARG A 73 11.43 6.35 -9.40
N LEU A 74 10.66 7.41 -9.19
CA LEU A 74 10.14 7.78 -7.88
C LEU A 74 8.64 7.55 -7.86
N TYR A 75 8.19 6.76 -6.90
CA TYR A 75 6.79 6.60 -6.59
C TYR A 75 6.49 7.19 -5.22
N LEU A 76 5.40 7.94 -5.14
CA LEU A 76 4.89 8.51 -3.90
C LEU A 76 3.38 8.31 -3.86
N GLY A 77 2.87 7.90 -2.71
CA GLY A 77 1.45 7.83 -2.49
C GLY A 77 1.10 7.87 -1.02
N SER A 78 -0.17 8.12 -0.75
CA SER A 78 -0.70 8.07 0.59
C SER A 78 -2.14 7.61 0.61
N VAL A 79 -2.54 7.08 1.76
CA VAL A 79 -3.89 6.60 2.00
C VAL A 79 -4.35 7.13 3.34
N ASP A 80 -5.46 7.86 3.29
CA ASP A 80 -6.16 8.37 4.45
C ASP A 80 -7.04 7.26 5.04
N ALA A 81 -7.00 7.11 6.35
CA ALA A 81 -7.83 6.17 7.10
C ALA A 81 -8.88 6.89 7.95
N SER A 82 -9.08 8.20 7.78
CA SER A 82 -10.00 9.03 8.59
C SER A 82 -11.50 8.76 8.39
N ASP A 83 -11.87 7.86 7.48
CA ASP A 83 -13.25 7.76 6.94
C ASP A 83 -14.28 7.05 7.85
N SER A 84 -14.04 6.93 9.16
CA SER A 84 -15.11 6.54 10.08
C SER A 84 -15.02 7.27 11.42
N SER A 85 -16.17 7.70 11.93
CA SER A 85 -16.35 8.39 13.22
C SER A 85 -15.86 7.61 14.46
N SER A 86 -15.19 6.48 14.27
CA SER A 86 -14.59 5.63 15.30
C SER A 86 -13.20 5.10 14.92
N THR A 87 -12.49 5.71 13.96
CA THR A 87 -11.17 5.21 13.52
C THR A 87 -10.20 5.18 14.69
N PRO A 88 -9.74 3.99 15.12
CA PRO A 88 -8.64 3.90 16.05
C PRO A 88 -7.40 4.44 15.34
N ASP A 89 -6.64 5.29 16.05
CA ASP A 89 -5.34 5.82 15.64
C ASP A 89 -4.52 4.75 14.87
N ILE A 90 -4.08 5.04 13.64
CA ILE A 90 -3.23 4.11 12.87
C ILE A 90 -1.98 3.72 13.66
N LEU A 91 -1.47 4.57 14.55
CA LEU A 91 -0.32 4.27 15.40
C LEU A 91 -0.62 3.17 16.44
N SER A 92 -1.89 2.92 16.74
CA SER A 92 -2.34 1.79 17.56
C SER A 92 -2.36 0.45 16.79
N HIS A 93 -2.18 0.49 15.46
CA HIS A 93 -2.16 -0.68 14.60
C HIS A 93 -0.74 -1.22 14.41
N SER A 94 -0.66 -2.46 13.93
CA SER A 94 0.56 -3.01 13.34
C SER A 94 0.52 -2.79 11.84
N ILE A 95 1.63 -2.27 11.29
CA ILE A 95 1.78 -2.01 9.86
C ILE A 95 2.90 -2.90 9.37
N THR A 96 2.61 -3.70 8.35
CA THR A 96 3.60 -4.54 7.67
C THR A 96 3.55 -4.26 6.18
N ALA A 97 4.72 -4.24 5.54
CA ALA A 97 4.82 -4.00 4.10
C ALA A 97 5.77 -5.00 3.45
N ALA A 98 5.47 -5.37 2.21
CA ALA A 98 6.32 -6.23 1.40
C ALA A 98 6.20 -5.87 -0.08
N VAL A 99 7.31 -5.91 -0.81
CA VAL A 99 7.32 -5.76 -2.26
C VAL A 99 7.54 -7.10 -2.94
N ASN A 100 6.66 -7.47 -3.86
CA ASN A 100 6.80 -8.68 -4.66
C ASN A 100 6.44 -8.38 -6.11
N PHE A 101 7.36 -8.65 -7.04
CA PHE A 101 7.13 -8.50 -8.48
C PHE A 101 6.61 -7.10 -8.88
N GLY A 102 7.20 -6.02 -8.34
CA GLY A 102 6.76 -4.66 -8.63
C GLY A 102 5.40 -4.32 -8.03
N ILE A 103 4.98 -4.99 -6.95
CA ILE A 103 3.76 -4.70 -6.22
C ILE A 103 4.11 -4.48 -4.75
N LEU A 104 3.85 -3.27 -4.25
CA LEU A 104 3.87 -2.98 -2.83
C LEU A 104 2.56 -3.46 -2.20
N LYS A 105 2.68 -4.26 -1.15
CA LYS A 105 1.55 -4.73 -0.33
C LYS A 105 1.72 -4.16 1.07
N ILE A 106 0.70 -3.48 1.58
CA ILE A 106 0.66 -2.92 2.93
C ILE A 106 -0.50 -3.57 3.67
N LEU A 107 -0.25 -4.02 4.88
CA LEU A 107 -1.23 -4.63 5.76
C LEU A 107 -1.24 -3.87 7.08
N ILE A 108 -2.39 -3.28 7.40
CA ILE A 108 -2.66 -2.54 8.63
C ILE A 108 -3.64 -3.39 9.44
N LYS A 109 -3.23 -3.80 10.64
CA LYS A 109 -4.05 -4.65 11.53
C LYS A 109 -4.17 -4.06 12.92
N PRO A 110 -5.36 -4.04 13.53
CA PRO A 110 -5.49 -3.69 14.94
C PRO A 110 -4.56 -4.55 15.78
N ARG A 111 -3.91 -3.96 16.78
CA ARG A 111 -3.09 -4.75 17.71
C ARG A 111 -4.01 -5.66 18.54
N PRO A 112 -3.59 -6.89 18.87
CA PRO A 112 -4.38 -7.77 19.72
C PRO A 112 -4.59 -7.12 21.09
N ASN A 113 -5.85 -7.11 21.55
CA ASN A 113 -6.24 -6.57 22.85
C ASN A 113 -5.64 -7.47 23.95
N THR A 114 -4.51 -7.11 24.54
CA THR A 114 -3.96 -7.81 25.71
C THR A 114 -4.69 -7.39 26.99
N ASN A 115 -5.99 -7.69 27.08
CA ASN A 115 -6.73 -7.69 28.34
C ASN A 115 -6.97 -9.15 28.75
N THR A 116 -5.90 -9.88 29.08
CA THR A 116 -6.02 -11.11 29.87
C THR A 116 -6.13 -10.70 31.33
N ASN A 117 -7.34 -10.36 31.78
CA ASN A 117 -7.65 -10.43 33.20
C ASN A 117 -7.62 -11.92 33.57
N LYS A 118 -6.56 -12.32 34.28
CA LYS A 118 -6.55 -13.60 34.98
C LYS A 118 -7.46 -13.43 36.19
N GLU A 119 -8.61 -14.09 36.16
CA GLU A 119 -9.42 -14.40 37.34
C GLU A 119 -8.68 -15.46 38.20
#